data_AF-A0A2W0ATE3-F1
#
_entry.id   AF-A0A2W0ATE3-F1
#
_cell.length_a   1.000
_cell.length_b   1.000
_cell.length_c   1.000
_cell.angle_alpha   90.00
_cell.angle_beta   90.00
_cell.angle_gamma   90.00
#
_symmetry.space_group_name_H-M   'P 1'
#
loop_
_entity.id
_entity.type
_entity.pdbx_description
1 polymer ?
#
loop_
_entity_poly.entity_id
_entity_poly.type
_entity_poly.pdbx_seq_one_letter_code
_entity_poly.pdbx_strand_id
1 'polypeptide(L)'
;MKKLYVAFSACAFLILSFTQMVRAWQAEVEVVSRTGKIPKNFKTYSLFLVCNPQWLAPEKSEGLYELYKQFENFGRTIGDDNAAVWFWKTQQRAHDPTLAKNVDVERSVRFCQTWKLKPSEGPHVVVTTVYPDESSLSSGLPKGSAVYGLGNMSPTEISGLLTKLTDELIEKGRVESPAATAAAPLALWVRLLDATQRTINSFGCSWTFKIEAGPVNADLHACKAE
;
A
#
# COMPACT_ATOMS: atom_id res chain seq x y z
N MET A 1 10.90 10.96 82.37
CA MET A 1 10.90 9.49 82.12
C MET A 1 9.91 9.22 80.98
N LYS A 2 10.33 9.29 79.71
CA LYS A 2 10.68 8.17 78.79
C LYS A 2 9.67 7.00 78.76
N LYS A 3 8.92 6.90 77.63
CA LYS A 3 8.46 5.73 76.84
C LYS A 3 7.35 6.25 75.89
N LEU A 4 7.56 6.58 74.62
CA LEU A 4 8.01 5.82 73.44
C LEU A 4 7.06 4.67 73.05
N TYR A 5 6.06 4.98 72.20
CA TYR A 5 5.47 4.05 71.24
C TYR A 5 5.01 4.85 70.00
N VAL A 6 5.84 4.79 68.95
CA VAL A 6 5.50 5.21 67.59
C VAL A 6 4.97 3.96 66.90
N ALA A 7 3.66 3.91 66.64
CA ALA A 7 3.04 2.84 65.87
C ALA A 7 3.03 3.25 64.39
N PHE A 8 3.74 2.43 63.60
CA PHE A 8 3.71 2.36 62.15
C PHE A 8 2.27 2.32 61.61
N SER A 9 1.94 3.22 60.68
CA SER A 9 0.87 2.97 59.72
C SER A 9 1.28 3.52 58.36
N ALA A 10 2.19 2.79 57.71
CA ALA A 10 2.47 2.96 56.30
C ALA A 10 1.28 2.37 55.50
N CYS A 11 0.24 3.17 55.28
CA CYS A 11 -0.75 2.87 54.26
C CYS A 11 -0.11 3.12 52.89
N ALA A 12 0.42 2.04 52.32
CA ALA A 12 0.84 1.97 50.93
C ALA A 12 -0.34 2.27 50.01
N PHE A 13 -0.42 3.50 49.51
CA PHE A 13 -1.20 3.80 48.31
C PHE A 13 -0.44 3.20 47.11
N LEU A 14 -0.66 1.91 46.87
CA LEU A 14 -0.46 1.28 45.58
C LEU A 14 -1.47 1.89 44.61
N ILE A 15 -1.12 3.02 44.02
CA ILE A 15 -1.78 3.52 42.81
C ILE A 15 -1.41 2.51 41.74
N LEU A 16 -2.30 1.53 41.54
CA LEU A 16 -2.31 0.65 40.38
C LEU A 16 -2.43 1.53 39.14
N SER A 17 -1.28 1.84 38.55
CA SER A 17 -1.17 2.32 37.19
C SER A 17 -1.75 1.24 36.27
N PHE A 18 -3.07 1.24 36.09
CA PHE A 18 -3.69 0.68 34.90
C PHE A 18 -3.28 1.58 33.72
N THR A 19 -2.02 1.46 33.29
CA THR A 19 -1.66 1.77 31.92
C THR A 19 -2.46 0.80 31.07
N GLN A 20 -3.59 1.29 30.58
CA GLN A 20 -4.33 0.66 29.50
C GLN A 20 -3.32 0.42 28.38
N MET A 21 -2.88 -0.83 28.25
CA MET A 21 -2.35 -1.34 27.00
C MET A 21 -3.49 -1.21 26.00
N VAL A 22 -3.58 -0.03 25.37
CA VAL A 22 -4.19 0.09 24.06
C VAL A 22 -3.29 -0.79 23.19
N ARG A 23 -3.72 -2.05 22.98
CA ARG A 23 -3.18 -2.87 21.91
C ARG A 23 -3.38 -2.05 20.64
N ALA A 24 -2.31 -1.43 20.17
CA ALA A 24 -2.24 -0.97 18.80
C ALA A 24 -2.57 -2.20 17.96
N TRP A 25 -3.75 -2.17 17.36
CA TRP A 25 -4.17 -3.11 16.34
C TRP A 25 -3.31 -2.76 15.13
N GLN A 26 -2.05 -3.19 15.14
CA GLN A 26 -1.19 -3.04 13.99
C GLN A 26 -1.89 -3.82 12.89
N ALA A 27 -2.41 -3.10 11.89
CA ALA A 27 -3.01 -3.70 10.72
C ALA A 27 -1.92 -4.56 10.06
N GLU A 28 -1.94 -5.86 10.38
CA GLU A 28 -1.14 -6.86 9.71
C GLU A 28 -1.45 -6.71 8.23
N VAL A 29 -0.44 -6.45 7.40
CA VAL A 29 -0.64 -6.32 5.96
C VAL A 29 -1.24 -7.62 5.47
N GLU A 30 -2.54 -7.57 5.17
CA GLU A 30 -3.33 -8.78 5.08
C GLU A 30 -3.04 -9.45 3.74
N VAL A 31 -2.27 -10.54 3.81
CA VAL A 31 -1.94 -11.38 2.65
C VAL A 31 -3.23 -12.01 2.14
N VAL A 32 -3.80 -11.45 1.07
CA VAL A 32 -5.03 -11.97 0.48
C VAL A 32 -4.71 -13.23 -0.32
N SER A 33 -5.01 -14.38 0.28
CA SER A 33 -4.92 -15.70 -0.36
C SER A 33 -5.96 -15.87 -1.49
N ARG A 34 -5.84 -16.94 -2.30
CA ARG A 34 -6.68 -17.19 -3.50
C ARG A 34 -8.17 -17.13 -3.22
N THR A 35 -8.58 -17.65 -2.07
CA THR A 35 -9.98 -17.69 -1.61
C THR A 35 -10.26 -16.62 -0.56
N GLY A 36 -9.24 -15.91 -0.08
CA GLY A 36 -9.36 -14.80 0.83
C GLY A 36 -10.08 -13.63 0.16
N LYS A 37 -10.97 -12.97 0.91
CA LYS A 37 -11.61 -11.72 0.48
C LYS A 37 -10.66 -10.56 0.75
N ILE A 38 -10.75 -9.52 -0.08
CA ILE A 38 -10.07 -8.28 0.23
C ILE A 38 -10.66 -7.73 1.53
N PRO A 39 -9.84 -7.34 2.52
CA PRO A 39 -10.32 -6.84 3.79
C PRO A 39 -11.21 -5.61 3.62
N LYS A 40 -12.23 -5.47 4.47
CA LYS A 40 -13.12 -4.30 4.47
C LYS A 40 -12.70 -3.31 5.55
N ASN A 41 -13.27 -2.10 5.50
CA ASN A 41 -13.10 -1.03 6.48
C ASN A 41 -11.78 -0.25 6.40
N PHE A 42 -11.15 -0.21 5.24
CA PHE A 42 -10.03 0.71 4.98
C PHE A 42 -10.52 1.94 4.21
N LYS A 43 -9.90 3.09 4.46
CA LYS A 43 -10.15 4.35 3.73
C LYS A 43 -9.61 4.29 2.32
N THR A 44 -8.47 3.63 2.12
CA THR A 44 -7.90 3.41 0.78
C THR A 44 -7.34 2.01 0.61
N TYR A 45 -7.27 1.58 -0.65
CA TYR A 45 -6.77 0.30 -1.10
C TYR A 45 -5.70 0.54 -2.16
N SER A 46 -4.50 0.02 -1.94
CA SER A 46 -3.41 -0.03 -2.90
C SER A 46 -3.29 -1.47 -3.41
N LEU A 47 -3.58 -1.72 -4.68
CA LEU A 47 -3.52 -3.04 -5.29
C LEU A 47 -2.30 -3.14 -6.20
N PHE A 48 -1.47 -4.17 -6.00
CA PHE A 48 -0.43 -4.53 -6.96
C PHE A 48 -0.98 -5.54 -7.97
N LEU A 49 -1.12 -5.12 -9.23
CA LEU A 49 -1.79 -5.89 -10.28
C LEU A 49 -0.80 -6.33 -11.36
N VAL A 50 -0.52 -7.64 -11.41
CA VAL A 50 0.22 -8.25 -12.51
C VAL A 50 -0.75 -8.58 -13.66
N CYS A 51 -0.85 -7.68 -14.64
CA CYS A 51 -1.80 -7.83 -15.76
C CYS A 51 -1.29 -8.72 -16.90
N ASN A 52 0.02 -8.99 -16.96
CA ASN A 52 0.63 -9.85 -17.98
C ASN A 52 1.43 -10.97 -17.29
N PRO A 53 1.05 -12.25 -17.44
CA PRO A 53 1.77 -13.38 -16.84
C PRO A 53 3.26 -13.46 -17.22
N GLN A 54 3.66 -12.92 -18.38
CA GLN A 54 5.06 -12.92 -18.80
C GLN A 54 5.97 -12.12 -17.86
N TRP A 55 5.43 -11.20 -17.05
CA TRP A 55 6.21 -10.47 -16.06
C TRP A 55 6.72 -11.40 -14.93
N LEU A 56 6.09 -12.57 -14.76
CA LEU A 56 6.50 -13.60 -13.80
C LEU A 56 7.36 -14.71 -14.43
N ALA A 57 7.82 -14.51 -15.67
CA ALA A 57 8.83 -15.39 -16.25
C ALA A 57 10.10 -15.36 -15.39
N PRO A 58 10.85 -16.48 -15.29
CA PRO A 58 12.04 -16.56 -14.44
C PRO A 58 13.02 -15.39 -14.64
N GLU A 59 13.21 -14.97 -15.89
CA GLU A 59 14.14 -13.90 -16.28
C GLU A 59 13.66 -12.49 -15.88
N LYS A 60 12.35 -12.32 -15.61
CA LYS A 60 11.73 -11.04 -15.26
C LYS A 60 11.31 -10.94 -13.80
N SER A 61 11.26 -12.07 -13.10
CA SER A 61 10.81 -12.18 -11.71
C SER A 61 11.94 -12.17 -10.69
N GLU A 62 13.19 -11.94 -11.13
CA GLU A 62 14.30 -11.69 -10.23
C GLU A 62 14.00 -10.48 -9.33
N GLY A 63 14.13 -10.64 -8.02
CA GLY A 63 13.80 -9.59 -7.05
C GLY A 63 12.30 -9.45 -6.72
N LEU A 64 11.43 -10.34 -7.21
CA LEU A 64 9.99 -10.30 -6.92
C LEU A 64 9.66 -10.33 -5.42
N TYR A 65 10.43 -11.10 -4.64
CA TYR A 65 10.25 -11.15 -3.18
C TYR A 65 10.52 -9.80 -2.53
N GLU A 66 11.62 -9.15 -2.90
CA GLU A 66 11.96 -7.84 -2.36
C GLU A 66 10.95 -6.78 -2.79
N LEU A 67 10.47 -6.83 -4.03
CA LEU A 67 9.39 -5.97 -4.47
C LEU A 67 8.12 -6.16 -3.65
N TYR A 68 7.72 -7.40 -3.37
CA TYR A 68 6.60 -7.65 -2.47
C TYR A 68 6.83 -7.04 -1.08
N LYS A 69 8.03 -7.22 -0.51
CA LYS A 69 8.39 -6.64 0.79
C LYS A 69 8.34 -5.11 0.77
N GLN A 70 8.82 -4.47 -0.29
CA GLN A 70 8.76 -3.01 -0.42
C GLN A 70 7.33 -2.51 -0.61
N PHE A 71 6.50 -3.23 -1.35
CA PHE A 71 5.08 -2.89 -1.48
C PHE A 71 4.32 -3.06 -0.17
N GLU A 72 4.61 -4.13 0.58
CA GLU A 72 4.10 -4.32 1.94
C GLU A 72 4.52 -3.17 2.85
N ASN A 73 5.80 -2.79 2.85
CA ASN A 73 6.32 -1.69 3.65
C ASN A 73 5.68 -0.35 3.29
N PHE A 74 5.51 -0.07 1.99
CA PHE A 74 4.77 1.10 1.50
C PHE A 74 3.36 1.13 2.09
N GLY A 75 2.65 0.00 2.05
CA GLY A 75 1.32 -0.17 2.65
C GLY A 75 1.27 0.13 4.15
N ARG A 76 2.28 -0.31 4.91
CA ARG A 76 2.38 -0.02 6.35
C ARG A 76 2.65 1.46 6.61
N THR A 77 3.52 2.07 5.81
CA THR A 77 3.92 3.47 5.99
C THR A 77 2.79 4.45 5.70
N ILE A 78 1.90 4.13 4.75
CA ILE A 78 0.73 4.98 4.49
C ILE A 78 -0.30 4.95 5.64
N GLY A 79 -0.13 4.10 6.66
CA GLY A 79 -0.91 4.13 7.91
C GLY A 79 -2.07 3.12 7.94
N ASP A 80 -2.53 2.81 9.16
CA ASP A 80 -3.44 1.69 9.48
C ASP A 80 -4.83 1.76 8.83
N ASP A 81 -5.24 2.94 8.36
CA ASP A 81 -6.48 3.15 7.63
C ASP A 81 -6.39 2.72 6.15
N ASN A 82 -5.26 2.17 5.69
CA ASN A 82 -5.04 1.83 4.29
C ASN A 82 -4.58 0.38 4.14
N ALA A 83 -5.04 -0.28 3.08
CA ALA A 83 -4.68 -1.66 2.78
C ALA A 83 -3.75 -1.73 1.57
N ALA A 84 -2.61 -2.41 1.69
CA ALA A 84 -1.82 -2.87 0.55
C ALA A 84 -2.18 -4.32 0.22
N VAL A 85 -2.72 -4.52 -0.97
CA VAL A 85 -3.28 -5.79 -1.44
C VAL A 85 -2.36 -6.37 -2.51
N TRP A 86 -1.78 -7.51 -2.20
CA TRP A 86 -1.07 -8.36 -3.15
C TRP A 86 -1.78 -9.71 -3.22
N PHE A 87 -2.14 -10.14 -4.43
CA PHE A 87 -2.89 -11.38 -4.60
C PHE A 87 -1.96 -12.60 -4.69
N TRP A 88 -2.12 -13.51 -3.74
CA TRP A 88 -1.36 -14.75 -3.65
C TRP A 88 -2.28 -15.97 -3.77
N LYS A 89 -1.84 -17.02 -4.46
CA LYS A 89 -2.52 -18.30 -4.53
C LYS A 89 -2.46 -19.05 -3.20
N THR A 90 -1.33 -18.94 -2.51
CA THR A 90 -1.02 -19.63 -1.26
C THR A 90 -0.32 -18.68 -0.30
N GLN A 91 -0.24 -19.03 0.99
CA GLN A 91 0.53 -18.23 1.94
C GLN A 91 2.01 -18.28 1.57
N GLN A 92 2.65 -17.12 1.47
CA GLN A 92 4.05 -17.03 1.07
C GLN A 92 4.99 -17.41 2.22
N ARG A 93 6.09 -18.08 1.87
CA ARG A 93 7.24 -18.28 2.76
C ARG A 93 8.40 -17.47 2.23
N ALA A 94 9.20 -16.92 3.13
CA ALA A 94 10.45 -16.28 2.75
C ALA A 94 11.31 -17.26 1.95
N HIS A 95 11.97 -16.77 0.90
CA HIS A 95 12.86 -17.56 0.02
C HIS A 95 12.20 -18.74 -0.72
N ASP A 96 10.89 -18.70 -0.99
CA ASP A 96 10.23 -19.70 -1.83
C ASP A 96 10.71 -19.59 -3.30
N PRO A 97 11.38 -20.61 -3.87
CA PRO A 97 11.81 -20.59 -5.26
C PRO A 97 10.65 -20.61 -6.26
N THR A 98 9.43 -20.87 -5.80
CA THR A 98 8.19 -20.87 -6.57
C THR A 98 7.34 -19.62 -6.36
N LEU A 99 7.88 -18.58 -5.70
CA LEU A 99 7.17 -17.33 -5.40
C LEU A 99 6.39 -16.76 -6.59
N ALA A 100 7.03 -16.68 -7.76
CA ALA A 100 6.40 -16.20 -8.99
C ALA A 100 5.19 -17.04 -9.39
N LYS A 101 5.25 -18.37 -9.24
CA LYS A 101 4.13 -19.28 -9.54
C LYS A 101 2.96 -19.09 -8.56
N ASN A 102 3.26 -18.63 -7.34
CA ASN A 102 2.29 -18.40 -6.30
C ASN A 102 1.56 -17.06 -6.40
N VAL A 103 1.96 -16.13 -7.27
CA VAL A 103 1.16 -14.91 -7.53
C VAL A 103 -0.16 -15.29 -8.21
N ASP A 104 -1.28 -14.77 -7.72
CA ASP A 104 -2.60 -14.98 -8.33
C ASP A 104 -2.85 -13.99 -9.48
N VAL A 105 -2.16 -14.25 -10.59
CA VAL A 105 -2.26 -13.46 -11.82
C VAL A 105 -3.67 -13.44 -12.38
N GLU A 106 -4.41 -14.55 -12.26
CA GLU A 106 -5.78 -14.67 -12.78
C GLU A 106 -6.67 -13.60 -12.15
N ARG A 107 -6.52 -13.38 -10.83
CA ARG A 107 -7.23 -12.34 -10.09
C ARG A 107 -6.81 -10.94 -10.52
N SER A 108 -5.51 -10.67 -10.63
CA SER A 108 -5.02 -9.39 -11.15
C SER A 108 -5.54 -9.10 -12.56
N VAL A 109 -5.53 -10.07 -13.47
CA VAL A 109 -6.01 -9.93 -14.84
C VAL A 109 -7.49 -9.55 -14.89
N ARG A 110 -8.35 -10.13 -14.03
CA ARG A 110 -9.77 -9.75 -13.95
C ARG A 110 -9.95 -8.28 -13.59
N PHE A 111 -9.18 -7.78 -12.61
CA PHE A 111 -9.15 -6.35 -12.28
C PHE A 111 -8.70 -5.51 -13.48
N CYS A 112 -7.59 -5.87 -14.11
CA CYS A 112 -7.06 -5.12 -15.26
C CYS A 112 -8.04 -5.07 -16.43
N GLN A 113 -8.69 -6.19 -16.76
CA GLN A 113 -9.70 -6.27 -17.81
C GLN A 113 -10.91 -5.39 -17.48
N THR A 114 -11.44 -5.52 -16.27
CA THR A 114 -12.64 -4.78 -15.86
C THR A 114 -12.37 -3.27 -15.81
N TRP A 115 -11.20 -2.86 -15.33
CA TRP A 115 -10.77 -1.46 -15.26
C TRP A 115 -10.12 -0.95 -16.55
N LYS A 116 -10.08 -1.77 -17.61
CA LYS A 116 -9.51 -1.42 -18.93
C LYS A 116 -8.05 -0.97 -18.88
N LEU A 117 -7.27 -1.52 -17.94
CA LEU A 117 -5.83 -1.31 -17.84
C LEU A 117 -5.12 -2.13 -18.92
N LYS A 118 -4.16 -1.51 -19.64
CA LYS A 118 -3.45 -2.21 -20.72
C LYS A 118 -2.45 -3.20 -20.14
N PRO A 119 -2.46 -4.49 -20.52
CA PRO A 119 -1.50 -5.47 -20.00
C PRO A 119 -0.03 -5.08 -20.24
N SER A 120 0.26 -4.37 -21.33
CA SER A 120 1.61 -3.89 -21.68
C SER A 120 2.11 -2.76 -20.77
N GLU A 121 1.22 -2.04 -20.08
CA GLU A 121 1.57 -1.00 -19.11
C GLU A 121 1.79 -1.60 -17.71
N GLY A 122 1.53 -2.90 -17.53
CA GLY A 122 1.61 -3.60 -16.25
C GLY A 122 3.00 -4.15 -15.91
N PRO A 123 3.34 -4.34 -14.62
CA PRO A 123 2.43 -4.35 -13.48
C PRO A 123 1.89 -2.96 -13.14
N HIS A 124 0.70 -2.91 -12.54
CA HIS A 124 0.11 -1.66 -12.09
C HIS A 124 0.07 -1.59 -10.57
N VAL A 125 0.27 -0.38 -10.04
CA VAL A 125 -0.18 -0.05 -8.69
C VAL A 125 -1.45 0.77 -8.84
N VAL A 126 -2.57 0.26 -8.37
CA VAL A 126 -3.85 0.98 -8.35
C VAL A 126 -4.14 1.37 -6.93
N VAL A 127 -4.19 2.67 -6.66
CA VAL A 127 -4.68 3.16 -5.37
C VAL A 127 -6.14 3.60 -5.56
N THR A 128 -7.02 3.33 -4.61
CA THR A 128 -8.44 3.70 -4.72
C THR A 128 -9.07 3.90 -3.35
N THR A 129 -10.05 4.79 -3.27
CA THR A 129 -10.88 5.01 -2.07
C THR A 129 -12.15 4.15 -2.07
N VAL A 130 -12.43 3.48 -3.20
CA VAL A 130 -13.59 2.61 -3.35
C VAL A 130 -13.16 1.18 -3.04
N TYR A 131 -13.93 0.48 -2.20
CA TYR A 131 -13.67 -0.93 -1.91
C TYR A 131 -13.63 -1.75 -3.22
N PRO A 132 -12.52 -2.44 -3.53
CA PRO A 132 -12.34 -3.19 -4.77
C PRO A 132 -13.11 -4.52 -4.74
N ASP A 133 -14.44 -4.47 -4.74
CA ASP A 133 -15.30 -5.65 -4.66
C ASP A 133 -15.26 -6.48 -5.95
N GLU A 134 -14.59 -7.63 -5.90
CA GLU A 134 -14.51 -8.56 -7.03
C GLU A 134 -15.86 -9.09 -7.52
N SER A 135 -16.87 -9.13 -6.65
CA SER A 135 -18.20 -9.61 -7.02
C SER A 135 -19.02 -8.56 -7.77
N SER A 136 -18.61 -7.30 -7.72
CA SER A 136 -19.34 -6.17 -8.30
C SER A 136 -18.39 -5.11 -8.88
N LEU A 137 -17.35 -5.53 -9.61
CA LEU A 137 -16.45 -4.58 -10.26
C LEU A 137 -17.18 -3.82 -11.36
N SER A 138 -17.22 -2.49 -11.23
CA SER A 138 -17.71 -1.61 -12.29
C SER A 138 -16.75 -1.61 -13.48
N SER A 139 -17.27 -1.63 -14.70
CA SER A 139 -16.44 -1.44 -15.90
C SER A 139 -15.82 -0.04 -15.90
N GLY A 140 -14.48 0.01 -15.92
CA GLY A 140 -13.69 1.24 -15.81
C GLY A 140 -13.17 1.48 -14.40
N LEU A 141 -12.19 2.37 -14.27
CA LEU A 141 -11.64 2.75 -12.97
C LEU A 141 -12.71 3.44 -12.11
N PRO A 142 -12.80 3.12 -10.81
CA PRO A 142 -13.67 3.85 -9.91
C PRO A 142 -13.18 5.29 -9.75
N LYS A 143 -14.10 6.23 -9.57
CA LYS A 143 -13.76 7.62 -9.23
C LYS A 143 -12.95 7.66 -7.93
N GLY A 144 -11.97 8.54 -7.85
CA GLY A 144 -11.06 8.63 -6.70
C GLY A 144 -10.01 7.52 -6.71
N SER A 145 -9.55 7.14 -7.90
CA SER A 145 -8.46 6.17 -8.09
C SER A 145 -7.30 6.80 -8.83
N ALA A 146 -6.11 6.27 -8.57
CA ALA A 146 -4.92 6.55 -9.35
C ALA A 146 -4.26 5.24 -9.76
N VAL A 147 -3.60 5.27 -10.91
CA VAL A 147 -2.96 4.12 -11.52
C VAL A 147 -1.56 4.49 -11.94
N TYR A 148 -0.60 3.69 -11.48
CA TYR A 148 0.77 3.69 -11.96
C TYR A 148 0.93 2.51 -12.91
N GLY A 149 1.25 2.78 -14.18
CA GLY A 149 1.71 1.77 -15.12
C GLY A 149 3.23 1.66 -15.04
N LEU A 150 3.72 0.49 -14.66
CA LEU A 150 5.13 0.22 -14.35
C LEU A 150 5.74 -0.81 -15.31
N GLY A 151 5.13 -1.05 -16.47
CA GLY A 151 5.53 -2.14 -17.37
C GLY A 151 6.92 -2.03 -18.00
N ASN A 152 7.54 -0.85 -17.98
CA ASN A 152 8.92 -0.66 -18.43
C ASN A 152 9.93 -0.70 -17.28
N MET A 153 9.51 -1.08 -16.07
CA MET A 153 10.38 -1.18 -14.89
C MET A 153 10.58 -2.64 -14.48
N SER A 154 11.81 -2.98 -14.11
CA SER A 154 12.17 -4.21 -13.42
C SER A 154 11.65 -4.22 -11.98
N PRO A 155 11.53 -5.40 -11.33
CA PRO A 155 11.14 -5.47 -9.91
C PRO A 155 12.01 -4.61 -8.98
N THR A 156 13.31 -4.52 -9.25
CA THR A 156 14.25 -3.69 -8.49
C THR A 156 13.99 -2.20 -8.66
N GLU A 157 13.70 -1.74 -9.88
CA GLU A 157 13.36 -0.33 -10.13
C GLU A 157 12.04 0.06 -9.47
N ILE A 158 11.03 -0.81 -9.55
CA ILE A 158 9.75 -0.59 -8.85
C ILE A 158 9.97 -0.54 -7.34
N SER A 159 10.82 -1.43 -6.81
CA SER A 159 11.18 -1.43 -5.39
C SER A 159 11.79 -0.10 -4.98
N GLY A 160 12.76 0.41 -5.75
CA GLY A 160 13.36 1.72 -5.50
C GLY A 160 12.36 2.88 -5.60
N LEU A 161 11.40 2.81 -6.53
CA LEU A 161 10.32 3.78 -6.63
C LEU A 161 9.45 3.77 -5.36
N LEU A 162 9.01 2.59 -4.92
CA LEU A 162 8.20 2.43 -3.72
C LEU A 162 8.93 2.90 -2.46
N THR A 163 10.23 2.61 -2.35
CA THR A 163 11.07 3.11 -1.24
C THR A 163 11.12 4.63 -1.23
N LYS A 164 11.44 5.28 -2.36
CA LYS A 164 11.48 6.75 -2.42
C LYS A 164 10.12 7.40 -2.16
N LEU A 165 9.03 6.82 -2.66
CA LEU A 165 7.68 7.27 -2.34
C LEU A 165 7.40 7.16 -0.84
N THR A 166 7.84 6.05 -0.22
CA THR A 166 7.73 5.83 1.22
C THR A 166 8.52 6.87 2.01
N ASP A 167 9.78 7.14 1.63
CA ASP A 167 10.63 8.14 2.27
C ASP A 167 10.02 9.55 2.19
N GLU A 168 9.57 9.95 0.99
CA GLU A 168 8.91 11.24 0.77
C GLU A 168 7.63 11.41 1.60
N LEU A 169 6.84 10.34 1.74
CA LEU A 169 5.63 10.35 2.57
C LEU A 169 5.98 10.44 4.07
N ILE A 170 7.06 9.81 4.53
CA ILE A 170 7.52 9.90 5.93
C ILE A 170 8.08 11.28 6.24
N GLU A 171 9.01 11.77 5.43
CA GLU A 171 9.75 13.01 5.67
C GLU A 171 8.84 14.24 5.63
N LYS A 172 7.84 14.26 4.73
CA LYS A 172 7.00 15.45 4.50
C LYS A 172 5.67 15.43 5.24
N GLY A 173 5.36 14.36 5.96
CA GLY A 173 4.31 14.40 6.97
C GLY A 173 3.62 13.06 7.21
N ARG A 174 3.74 12.59 8.46
CA ARG A 174 2.93 11.53 9.06
C ARG A 174 1.50 11.52 8.51
N VAL A 175 1.02 10.34 8.13
CA VAL A 175 -0.39 10.10 7.78
C VAL A 175 -1.32 10.30 8.99
N GLU A 176 -0.76 10.35 10.21
CA GLU A 176 -1.45 10.63 11.46
C GLU A 176 -1.60 12.14 11.78
N SER A 177 -2.10 12.97 10.85
CA SER A 177 -2.57 14.30 11.28
C SER A 177 -4.04 14.21 11.70
N PRO A 178 -4.39 14.33 13.01
CA PRO A 178 -5.75 14.11 13.51
C PRO A 178 -6.67 15.31 13.29
N ALA A 179 -6.39 16.16 12.30
CA ALA A 179 -7.32 17.21 11.88
C ALA A 179 -8.36 16.59 10.94
N ALA A 180 -9.34 15.92 11.54
CA ALA A 180 -10.57 15.49 10.90
C ALA A 180 -11.29 16.70 10.28
N THR A 181 -10.98 17.00 9.03
CA THR A 181 -11.87 17.69 8.12
C THR A 181 -12.27 16.69 7.05
N ALA A 182 -13.53 16.74 6.62
CA ALA A 182 -14.18 15.78 5.72
C ALA A 182 -13.53 15.62 4.32
N ALA A 183 -12.34 16.18 4.10
CA ALA A 183 -11.53 16.12 2.89
C ALA A 183 -10.37 15.10 2.95
N ALA A 184 -10.31 14.23 3.97
CA ALA A 184 -9.22 13.27 4.19
C ALA A 184 -8.79 12.41 2.97
N PRO A 185 -9.70 11.93 2.08
CA PRO A 185 -9.29 11.17 0.90
C PRO A 185 -8.48 12.01 -0.10
N LEU A 186 -8.85 13.27 -0.30
CA LEU A 186 -8.14 14.18 -1.21
C LEU A 186 -6.74 14.50 -0.70
N ALA A 187 -6.53 14.52 0.63
CA ALA A 187 -5.23 14.84 1.23
C ALA A 187 -4.17 13.78 0.96
N LEU A 188 -4.51 12.48 1.06
CA LEU A 188 -3.58 11.40 0.72
C LEU A 188 -3.23 11.47 -0.78
N TRP A 189 -4.23 11.68 -1.63
CA TRP A 189 -4.04 11.74 -3.07
C TRP A 189 -3.14 12.87 -3.51
N VAL A 190 -3.34 14.07 -2.98
CA VAL A 190 -2.52 15.24 -3.26
C VAL A 190 -1.07 15.03 -2.77
N ARG A 191 -0.87 14.36 -1.63
CA ARG A 191 0.48 14.03 -1.13
C ARG A 191 1.16 12.97 -1.98
N LEU A 192 0.44 11.91 -2.33
CA LEU A 192 0.96 10.86 -3.21
C LEU A 192 1.31 11.44 -4.58
N LEU A 193 0.48 12.34 -5.10
CA LEU A 193 0.73 13.14 -6.29
C LEU A 193 2.03 13.93 -6.22
N ASP A 194 2.20 14.72 -5.17
CA ASP A 194 3.38 15.57 -4.98
C ASP A 194 4.65 14.71 -4.81
N ALA A 195 4.57 13.66 -3.99
CA ALA A 195 5.65 12.68 -3.84
C ALA A 195 5.99 12.02 -5.18
N THR A 196 4.98 11.62 -5.94
CA THR A 196 5.11 11.03 -7.28
C THR A 196 5.79 12.02 -8.23
N GLN A 197 5.29 13.24 -8.35
CA GLN A 197 5.86 14.27 -9.24
C GLN A 197 7.34 14.55 -8.94
N ARG A 198 7.73 14.62 -7.67
CA ARG A 198 9.13 14.82 -7.27
C ARG A 198 9.99 13.59 -7.54
N THR A 199 9.47 12.42 -7.21
CA THR A 199 10.17 11.14 -7.40
C THR A 199 10.39 10.86 -8.89
N ILE A 200 9.40 11.18 -9.73
CA ILE A 200 9.43 11.08 -11.19
C ILE A 200 10.61 11.82 -11.81
N ASN A 201 10.95 13.01 -11.30
CA ASN A 201 12.11 13.76 -11.78
C ASN A 201 13.43 12.96 -11.63
N SER A 202 13.45 11.92 -10.80
CA SER A 202 14.60 11.05 -10.58
C SER A 202 14.58 9.70 -11.34
N PHE A 203 13.45 9.28 -11.91
CA PHE A 203 13.29 7.95 -12.54
C PHE A 203 13.23 7.96 -14.08
N GLY A 204 13.38 9.12 -14.71
CA GLY A 204 13.42 9.22 -16.18
C GLY A 204 12.09 8.80 -16.84
N CYS A 205 12.17 8.29 -18.06
CA CYS A 205 11.03 8.13 -18.97
C CYS A 205 10.45 6.69 -19.01
N SER A 206 10.29 6.02 -17.88
CA SER A 206 9.95 4.57 -17.83
C SER A 206 8.61 4.24 -17.16
N TRP A 207 7.70 5.21 -16.97
CA TRP A 207 6.45 5.02 -16.23
C TRP A 207 5.29 5.79 -16.86
N THR A 208 4.06 5.40 -16.50
CA THR A 208 2.86 6.19 -16.77
C THR A 208 2.08 6.35 -15.47
N PHE A 209 1.46 7.51 -15.27
CA PHE A 209 0.69 7.79 -14.08
C PHE A 209 -0.57 8.55 -14.42
N LYS A 210 -1.70 7.97 -14.01
CA LYS A 210 -3.04 8.47 -14.29
C LYS A 210 -3.79 8.66 -12.98
N ILE A 211 -4.50 9.78 -12.86
CA ILE A 211 -5.39 10.03 -11.74
C ILE A 211 -6.76 10.44 -12.26
N GLU A 212 -7.77 9.83 -11.68
CA GLU A 212 -9.17 10.25 -11.80
C GLU A 212 -9.72 10.52 -10.39
N ALA A 213 -9.54 11.75 -9.88
CA ALA A 213 -9.93 12.15 -8.53
C ALA A 213 -10.96 13.29 -8.57
N GLY A 214 -12.20 12.95 -8.95
CA GLY A 214 -13.31 13.91 -9.00
C GLY A 214 -13.09 14.97 -10.09
N PRO A 215 -12.95 16.27 -9.78
CA PRO A 215 -12.68 17.31 -10.79
C PRO A 215 -11.23 17.32 -11.28
N VAL A 216 -10.32 16.60 -10.61
CA VAL A 216 -8.89 16.56 -10.97
C VAL A 216 -8.63 15.32 -11.83
N ASN A 217 -8.24 15.56 -13.08
CA ASN A 217 -7.71 14.55 -13.98
C ASN A 217 -6.27 14.93 -14.36
N ALA A 218 -5.33 14.01 -14.19
CA ALA A 218 -3.95 14.19 -14.60
C ALA A 218 -3.48 12.90 -15.26
N ASP A 219 -2.87 13.03 -16.44
CA ASP A 219 -2.16 11.95 -17.12
C ASP A 219 -0.72 12.42 -17.33
N LEU A 220 0.20 11.74 -16.66
CA LEU A 220 1.62 11.97 -16.77
C LEU A 220 2.23 10.75 -17.48
N HIS A 221 2.94 11.03 -18.57
CA HIS A 221 3.65 10.01 -19.30
C HIS A 221 5.15 10.20 -19.14
N ALA A 222 5.86 9.08 -19.14
CA ALA A 222 7.25 9.00 -19.55
C ALA A 222 7.53 9.90 -20.76
N CYS A 223 8.67 10.58 -20.74
CA CYS A 223 9.15 11.29 -21.90
C CYS A 223 9.31 10.34 -23.10
N LYS A 224 8.98 10.81 -24.30
CA LYS A 224 9.31 10.07 -25.51
C LYS A 224 10.83 10.15 -25.67
N ALA A 225 11.51 9.02 -25.63
CA ALA A 225 12.84 8.94 -26.22
C ALA A 225 12.66 9.14 -27.73
N GLU A 226 13.22 10.22 -28.28
CA GLU A 226 13.32 10.45 -29.73
C GLU A 226 14.39 9.53 -30.35
#